data_AF-A0A496VJW8-F1
#
_entry.id   AF-A0A496VJW8-F1
#
_cell.length_a   1.000
_cell.length_b   1.000
_cell.length_c   1.000
_cell.angle_alpha   90.00
_cell.angle_beta   90.00
_cell.angle_gamma   90.00
#
_symmetry.space_group_name_H-M   'P 1'
#
loop_
_entity.id
_entity.type
_entity.pdbx_description
1 polymer ?
#
loop_
_entity_poly.entity_id
_entity_poly.type
_entity_poly.pdbx_seq_one_letter_code
_entity_poly.pdbx_strand_id
1 'polypeptide(L)'
;MPLNNQESSNGRLVQETSATTDQVTYTYNARDLLESVTNGRNQQRQFEYDELGRIKSWTDPDGTVAYTYDTNSNVLTVIDESGTMTHEYDKLNRVTQYTDTQGNTLQYAYDEVGNLVTLTYPDGKQVHYDYTLA
;
A
#
# COMPACT_ATOMS: atom_id res chain seq x y z
N MET A 1 -23.31 21.67 -8.04
CA MET A 1 -23.79 20.90 -9.21
C MET A 1 -23.34 19.46 -9.03
N PRO A 2 -24.13 18.43 -9.40
CA PRO A 2 -23.78 17.04 -9.10
C PRO A 2 -22.65 16.54 -10.01
N LEU A 3 -21.81 15.68 -9.47
CA LEU A 3 -20.81 14.90 -10.21
C LEU A 3 -21.53 14.01 -11.23
N ASN A 4 -21.02 13.95 -12.46
CA ASN A 4 -21.54 13.04 -13.48
C ASN A 4 -20.59 11.84 -13.58
N ASN A 5 -20.99 10.71 -12.99
CA ASN A 5 -20.26 9.46 -13.03
C ASN A 5 -20.80 8.59 -14.16
N GLN A 6 -19.93 8.09 -15.03
CA GLN A 6 -20.28 7.06 -16.00
C GLN A 6 -19.79 5.72 -15.47
N GLU A 7 -20.70 4.75 -15.43
CA GLU A 7 -20.40 3.39 -14.99
C GLU A 7 -20.43 2.41 -16.17
N SER A 8 -19.59 1.37 -16.15
CA SER A 8 -19.69 0.23 -17.05
C SER A 8 -20.91 -0.63 -16.70
N SER A 9 -21.28 -1.55 -17.61
CA SER A 9 -22.44 -2.45 -17.45
C SER A 9 -22.42 -3.34 -16.20
N ASN A 10 -21.25 -3.50 -15.56
CA ASN A 10 -21.04 -4.19 -14.28
C ASN A 10 -20.94 -3.25 -13.07
N GLY A 11 -21.33 -1.98 -13.20
CA GLY A 11 -21.41 -1.01 -12.10
C GLY A 11 -20.07 -0.43 -11.66
N ARG A 12 -19.04 -0.46 -12.51
CA ARG A 12 -17.74 0.17 -12.19
C ARG A 12 -17.62 1.55 -12.76
N LEU A 13 -16.95 2.44 -12.04
CA LEU A 13 -16.75 3.80 -12.46
C LEU A 13 -15.73 3.85 -13.62
N VAL A 14 -16.18 4.26 -14.80
CA VAL A 14 -15.37 4.39 -16.02
C VAL A 14 -14.91 5.83 -16.21
N GLN A 15 -15.72 6.78 -15.72
CA GLN A 15 -15.40 8.20 -15.79
C GLN A 15 -16.03 8.95 -14.62
N GLU A 16 -15.27 9.85 -14.03
CA GLU A 16 -15.78 10.89 -13.13
C GLU A 16 -15.55 12.25 -13.78
N THR A 17 -16.61 13.05 -13.87
CA THR A 17 -16.50 14.44 -14.30
C THR A 17 -16.68 15.35 -13.09
N SER A 18 -15.60 16.05 -12.70
CA SER A 18 -15.68 17.07 -11.65
C SER A 18 -16.30 18.37 -12.20
N ALA A 19 -16.85 19.20 -11.31
CA ALA A 19 -17.58 20.43 -11.68
C ALA A 19 -16.71 21.48 -12.43
N THR A 20 -15.39 21.29 -12.50
CA THR A 20 -14.40 22.17 -13.15
C THR A 20 -13.97 21.72 -14.55
N THR A 21 -14.69 20.79 -15.20
CA THR A 21 -14.34 20.18 -16.51
C THR A 21 -13.15 19.22 -16.49
N ASP A 22 -12.52 18.99 -15.34
CA ASP A 22 -11.51 17.94 -15.17
C ASP A 22 -12.20 16.57 -15.26
N GLN A 23 -11.86 15.82 -16.32
CA GLN A 23 -12.30 14.44 -16.52
C GLN A 23 -11.27 13.49 -15.92
N VAL A 24 -11.71 12.55 -15.11
CA VAL A 24 -10.90 11.40 -14.68
C VAL A 24 -11.42 10.17 -15.39
N THR A 25 -10.57 9.44 -16.10
CA THR A 25 -10.93 8.21 -16.81
C THR A 25 -10.24 7.00 -16.19
N TYR A 26 -10.97 5.89 -16.14
CA TYR A 26 -10.53 4.63 -15.54
C TYR A 26 -10.57 3.52 -16.60
N THR A 27 -9.49 2.76 -16.73
CA THR A 27 -9.45 1.54 -17.55
C THR A 27 -9.27 0.32 -16.67
N TYR A 28 -9.82 -0.82 -17.10
CA TYR A 28 -9.75 -2.08 -16.37
C TYR A 28 -9.17 -3.16 -17.27
N ASN A 29 -8.36 -4.06 -16.72
CA ASN A 29 -7.80 -5.19 -17.45
C ASN A 29 -8.81 -6.35 -17.61
N ALA A 30 -8.41 -7.43 -18.28
CA ALA A 30 -9.27 -8.60 -18.51
C ALA A 30 -9.68 -9.36 -17.24
N ARG A 31 -8.97 -9.15 -16.12
CA ARG A 31 -9.33 -9.66 -14.78
C ARG A 31 -10.16 -8.65 -14.00
N ASP A 32 -10.67 -7.63 -14.68
CA ASP A 32 -11.61 -6.68 -14.11
C ASP A 32 -10.99 -5.79 -13.00
N LEU A 33 -9.65 -5.71 -12.97
CA LEU A 33 -8.87 -4.88 -12.04
C LEU A 33 -8.46 -3.56 -12.71
N LEU A 34 -8.36 -2.48 -11.93
CA LEU A 34 -8.06 -1.13 -12.41
C LEU A 34 -6.66 -1.08 -13.06
N GLU A 35 -6.58 -0.93 -14.37
CA GLU A 35 -5.32 -0.92 -15.11
C GLU A 35 -4.72 0.49 -15.19
N SER A 36 -5.54 1.52 -15.36
CA SER A 36 -5.04 2.89 -15.36
C SER A 36 -6.08 3.92 -14.94
N VAL A 37 -5.58 5.04 -14.42
CA VAL A 37 -6.34 6.25 -14.11
C VAL A 37 -5.68 7.43 -14.81
N THR A 38 -6.43 8.18 -15.61
CA THR A 38 -5.93 9.40 -16.27
C THR A 38 -6.70 10.61 -15.74
N ASN A 39 -6.00 11.63 -15.26
CA ASN A 39 -6.63 12.86 -14.78
C ASN A 39 -6.87 13.88 -15.92
N GLY A 40 -7.54 15.00 -15.60
CA GLY A 40 -7.87 16.05 -16.58
C GLY A 40 -6.67 16.77 -17.20
N ARG A 41 -5.45 16.51 -16.70
CA ARG A 41 -4.18 17.01 -17.22
C ARG A 41 -3.43 15.97 -18.07
N ASN A 42 -4.09 14.87 -18.43
CA ASN A 42 -3.50 13.70 -19.10
C ASN A 42 -2.33 13.05 -18.34
N GLN A 43 -2.24 13.25 -17.02
CA GLN A 43 -1.31 12.48 -16.20
C GLN A 43 -1.95 11.12 -15.93
N GLN A 44 -1.22 10.05 -16.25
CA GLN A 44 -1.69 8.68 -16.14
C GLN A 44 -0.95 7.96 -15.03
N ARG A 45 -1.70 7.24 -14.19
CA ARG A 45 -1.18 6.22 -13.30
C ARG A 45 -1.58 4.84 -13.81
N GLN A 46 -0.64 3.92 -13.90
CA GLN A 46 -0.84 2.54 -14.33
C GLN A 46 -0.61 1.59 -13.17
N PHE A 47 -1.33 0.47 -13.14
CA PHE A 47 -1.25 -0.54 -12.08
C PHE A 47 -1.00 -1.92 -12.67
N GLU A 48 -0.07 -2.66 -12.04
CA GLU A 48 0.15 -4.07 -12.30
C GLU A 48 -0.28 -4.89 -11.08
N TYR A 49 -0.76 -6.11 -11.33
CA TYR A 49 -1.26 -6.99 -10.27
C TYR A 49 -0.61 -8.36 -10.36
N ASP A 50 -0.34 -8.95 -9.20
CA ASP A 50 0.07 -10.35 -9.10
C ASP A 50 -1.08 -11.31 -9.43
N GLU A 51 -0.81 -12.62 -9.36
CA GLU A 51 -1.79 -13.67 -9.68
C GLU A 51 -3.01 -13.65 -8.75
N LEU A 52 -2.86 -13.18 -7.51
CA LEU A 52 -3.93 -13.06 -6.52
C LEU A 52 -4.72 -11.76 -6.65
N GLY A 53 -4.37 -10.90 -7.61
CA GLY A 53 -5.04 -9.61 -7.84
C GLY A 53 -4.61 -8.52 -6.86
N ARG A 54 -3.48 -8.68 -6.17
CA ARG A 54 -2.88 -7.65 -5.32
C ARG A 54 -1.97 -6.77 -6.17
N ILE A 55 -1.85 -5.48 -5.82
CA ILE A 55 -1.02 -4.53 -6.57
C ILE A 55 0.45 -4.97 -6.47
N LYS A 56 1.03 -5.37 -7.59
CA LYS A 56 2.46 -5.70 -7.69
C LYS A 56 3.29 -4.44 -7.88
N SER A 57 2.79 -3.49 -8.66
CA SER A 57 3.42 -2.20 -8.88
C SER A 57 2.40 -1.19 -9.37
N TRP A 58 2.73 0.08 -9.24
CA TRP A 58 2.08 1.15 -9.99
C TRP A 58 3.12 2.19 -10.42
N THR A 59 2.84 2.85 -11.53
CA THR A 59 3.70 3.86 -12.13
C THR A 59 2.88 5.10 -12.45
N ASP A 60 3.38 6.27 -12.11
CA ASP A 60 2.86 7.55 -12.57
C ASP A 60 4.02 8.45 -13.06
N PRO A 61 3.78 9.72 -13.46
CA PRO A 61 4.86 10.57 -13.95
C PRO A 61 5.95 10.87 -12.92
N ASP A 62 5.68 10.71 -11.63
CA ASP A 62 6.61 11.04 -10.55
C ASP A 62 7.51 9.84 -10.21
N GLY A 63 7.06 8.61 -10.45
CA GLY A 63 7.87 7.43 -10.19
C GLY A 63 7.14 6.10 -10.34
N THR A 64 7.80 5.04 -9.89
CA THR A 64 7.24 3.68 -9.82
C THR A 64 7.40 3.15 -8.42
N VAL A 65 6.31 2.61 -7.87
CA VAL A 65 6.32 1.91 -6.58
C VAL A 65 5.97 0.45 -6.82
N ALA A 66 6.76 -0.47 -6.26
CA ALA A 66 6.56 -1.90 -6.35
C ALA A 66 6.43 -2.54 -4.97
N TYR A 67 5.65 -3.62 -4.90
CA TYR A 67 5.34 -4.37 -3.69
C TYR A 67 5.67 -5.84 -3.86
N THR A 68 6.15 -6.45 -2.79
CA THR A 68 6.17 -7.91 -2.66
C THR A 68 5.39 -8.33 -1.43
N TYR A 69 4.92 -9.58 -1.42
CA TYR A 69 4.03 -10.08 -0.40
C TYR A 69 4.47 -11.47 0.07
N ASP A 70 4.16 -11.77 1.34
CA ASP A 70 4.23 -13.13 1.85
C ASP A 70 3.00 -13.95 1.44
N THR A 71 2.95 -15.20 1.90
CA THR A 71 1.85 -16.14 1.65
C THR A 71 0.54 -15.73 2.34
N ASN A 72 0.62 -14.89 3.38
CA ASN A 72 -0.54 -14.37 4.12
C ASN A 72 -1.03 -13.03 3.57
N SER A 73 -0.42 -12.54 2.48
CA SER A 73 -0.69 -11.23 1.87
C SER A 73 -0.25 -10.02 2.69
N ASN A 74 0.69 -10.20 3.60
CA ASN A 74 1.40 -9.09 4.21
C ASN A 74 2.46 -8.55 3.24
N VAL A 75 2.71 -7.24 3.28
CA VAL A 75 3.69 -6.58 2.40
C VAL A 75 5.10 -6.82 2.95
N LEU A 76 5.93 -7.58 2.23
CA LEU A 76 7.32 -7.82 2.61
C LEU A 76 8.22 -6.64 2.23
N THR A 77 8.03 -6.08 1.04
CA THR A 77 8.85 -4.98 0.54
C THR A 77 8.01 -3.91 -0.11
N VAL A 78 8.43 -2.65 0.07
CA VAL A 78 7.98 -1.51 -0.73
C VAL A 78 9.22 -0.92 -1.38
N ILE A 79 9.22 -0.81 -2.70
CA ILE A 79 10.35 -0.34 -3.49
C ILE A 79 9.90 0.89 -4.26
N ASP A 80 10.53 2.03 -4.03
CA ASP A 80 10.31 3.29 -4.75
C ASP A 80 11.64 3.90 -5.18
N GLU A 81 11.63 5.11 -5.75
CA GLU A 81 12.88 5.80 -6.15
C GLU A 81 13.82 6.13 -4.97
N SER A 82 13.31 6.16 -3.74
CA SER A 82 14.10 6.43 -2.54
C SER A 82 14.82 5.19 -1.99
N GLY A 83 14.35 3.98 -2.37
CA GLY A 83 15.00 2.72 -2.03
C GLY A 83 14.01 1.61 -1.71
N THR A 84 14.44 0.67 -0.87
CA THR A 84 13.62 -0.48 -0.45
C THR A 84 13.35 -0.40 1.04
N MET A 85 12.07 -0.40 1.40
CA MET A 85 11.60 -0.63 2.77
C MET A 85 11.23 -2.10 2.92
N THR A 86 11.52 -2.70 4.07
CA THR A 86 11.19 -4.10 4.37
C THR A 86 10.38 -4.24 5.65
N HIS A 87 9.51 -5.25 5.68
CA HIS A 87 8.78 -5.66 6.86
C HIS A 87 8.94 -7.15 7.09
N GLU A 88 9.07 -7.55 8.35
CA GLU A 88 8.99 -8.93 8.80
C GLU A 88 7.79 -9.10 9.72
N TYR A 89 7.19 -10.28 9.70
CA TYR A 89 5.97 -10.57 10.44
C TYR A 89 6.13 -11.84 11.27
N ASP A 90 5.47 -11.88 12.43
CA ASP A 90 5.28 -13.12 13.16
C ASP A 90 4.15 -13.98 12.58
N LYS A 91 3.94 -15.15 13.17
CA LYS A 91 2.89 -16.10 12.75
C LYS A 91 1.47 -15.57 12.94
N LEU A 92 1.28 -14.47 13.67
CA LEU A 92 0.01 -13.80 13.89
C LEU A 92 -0.15 -12.57 12.96
N ASN A 93 0.72 -12.41 11.97
CA ASN A 93 0.75 -11.31 11.00
C ASN A 93 1.01 -9.93 11.66
N ARG A 94 1.72 -9.90 12.78
CA ARG A 94 2.15 -8.65 13.43
C ARG A 94 3.57 -8.31 12.98
N VAL A 95 3.84 -7.04 12.68
CA VAL A 95 5.16 -6.58 12.22
C VAL A 95 6.18 -6.75 13.33
N THR A 96 7.17 -7.62 13.17
CA THR A 96 8.28 -7.79 14.14
C THR A 96 9.49 -6.95 13.80
N GLN A 97 9.64 -6.58 12.53
CA GLN A 97 10.75 -5.75 12.07
C GLN A 97 10.29 -4.82 10.94
N TYR A 98 10.79 -3.59 10.96
CA TYR A 98 10.65 -2.63 9.88
C TYR A 98 12.03 -2.05 9.57
N THR A 99 12.44 -2.06 8.31
CA THR A 99 13.67 -1.38 7.86
C THR A 99 13.31 -0.32 6.83
N ASP A 100 13.73 0.92 7.07
CA ASP A 100 13.51 2.04 6.15
C ASP A 100 14.50 2.00 4.97
N THR A 101 14.32 2.93 4.01
CA THR A 101 15.19 3.02 2.82
C THR A 101 16.64 3.41 3.12
N GLN A 102 16.92 3.93 4.31
CA GLN A 102 18.26 4.28 4.79
C GLN A 102 18.93 3.12 5.54
N GLY A 103 18.24 1.99 5.72
CA GLY A 103 18.74 0.82 6.46
C GLY A 103 18.56 0.94 7.97
N ASN A 104 17.76 1.90 8.46
CA ASN A 104 17.43 1.97 9.88
C ASN A 104 16.37 0.93 10.22
N THR A 105 16.69 0.05 11.16
CA THR A 105 15.79 -1.05 11.57
C THR A 105 15.13 -0.77 12.91
N LEU A 106 13.81 -0.85 12.95
CA LEU A 106 12.99 -0.92 14.16
C LEU A 106 12.57 -2.38 14.40
N GLN A 107 12.59 -2.80 15.66
CA GLN A 107 12.11 -4.13 16.06
C GLN A 107 11.00 -4.00 17.09
N TYR A 108 9.99 -4.85 16.95
CA TYR A 108 8.78 -4.85 17.77
C TYR A 108 8.62 -6.22 18.42
N ALA A 109 8.38 -6.23 19.72
CA ALA A 109 8.02 -7.43 20.46
C ALA A 109 6.62 -7.26 21.06
N TYR A 110 5.82 -8.31 20.97
CA TYR A 110 4.45 -8.33 21.46
C TYR A 110 4.26 -9.38 22.54
N ASP A 111 3.30 -9.16 23.43
CA ASP A 111 2.81 -10.19 24.33
C ASP A 111 1.91 -11.22 23.60
N GLU A 112 1.44 -12.22 24.34
CA GLU A 112 0.57 -13.29 23.81
C GLU A 112 -0.80 -12.78 23.35
N VAL A 113 -1.28 -11.67 23.90
CA VAL A 113 -2.62 -11.13 23.60
C VAL A 113 -2.61 -10.06 22.52
N GLY A 114 -1.44 -9.59 22.07
CA GLY A 114 -1.31 -8.65 20.96
C GLY A 114 -0.71 -7.30 21.29
N ASN A 115 -0.41 -7.00 22.55
CA ASN A 115 0.09 -5.67 22.92
C ASN A 115 1.59 -5.55 22.65
N LEU A 116 2.02 -4.39 22.16
CA LEU A 116 3.43 -4.08 21.91
C LEU A 116 4.17 -3.87 23.23
N VAL A 117 5.00 -4.81 23.67
CA VAL A 117 5.73 -4.71 24.94
C VAL A 117 7.11 -4.06 24.80
N THR A 118 7.73 -4.15 23.63
CA THR A 118 9.07 -3.55 23.39
C THR A 118 9.18 -2.98 21.98
N LEU A 119 9.66 -1.75 21.89
CA LEU A 119 10.16 -1.13 20.67
C LEU A 119 11.67 -0.94 20.78
N THR A 120 12.45 -1.48 19.84
CA THR A 120 13.90 -1.28 19.76
C THR A 120 14.24 -0.39 18.56
N TYR A 121 15.01 0.66 18.81
CA TYR A 121 15.51 1.61 17.82
C TYR A 121 16.82 1.13 17.17
N PRO A 122 17.23 1.71 16.01
CA PRO A 122 18.44 1.29 15.32
C PRO A 122 19.72 1.50 16.14
N ASP A 123 19.72 2.48 17.06
CA ASP A 123 20.82 2.76 17.98
C ASP A 123 20.84 1.83 19.22
N GLY A 124 19.95 0.83 19.26
CA GLY A 124 19.81 -0.14 20.33
C GLY A 124 19.02 0.36 21.53
N LYS A 125 18.52 1.60 21.53
CA LYS A 125 17.63 2.09 22.60
C LYS A 125 16.31 1.35 22.55
N GLN A 126 15.71 1.16 23.72
CA GLN A 126 14.44 0.44 23.86
C GLN A 126 13.43 1.28 24.64
N VAL A 127 12.17 1.11 24.25
CA VAL A 127 11.00 1.56 25.01
C VAL A 127 10.20 0.32 25.38
N HIS A 128 9.93 0.18 26.68
CA HIS A 128 9.07 -0.88 27.20
C HIS A 128 7.71 -0.31 27.57
N TYR A 129 6.66 -1.07 27.25
CA TYR A 129 5.29 -0.73 27.58
C TYR A 129 4.73 -1.77 28.53
N ASP A 130 4.22 -1.30 29.67
CA ASP A 130 3.53 -2.12 30.65
C ASP A 130 2.02 -1.91 30.50
N TYR A 131 1.28 -3.00 30.28
CA TYR A 131 -0.18 -2.99 30.20
C TYR A 131 -0.76 -3.67 31.43
N THR A 132 -1.54 -2.92 32.21
CA THR A 132 -2.36 -3.48 33.28
C THR A 132 -3.74 -3.80 32.75
N LEU A 133 -4.21 -5.04 32.96
CA LEU A 133 -5.62 -5.38 32.77
C LEU A 133 -6.46 -4.58 33.78
N ALA A 134 -7.47 -3.87 33.30
CA ALA A 134 -8.45 -3.18 34.13
C ALA A 134 -9.50 -4.15 34.69
#